data_AF-A0A9X3ENJ3-F1
#
_entry.id   AF-A0A9X3ENJ3-F1
#
_cell.length_a   1.000
_cell.length_b   1.000
_cell.length_c   1.000
_cell.angle_alpha   90.00
_cell.angle_beta   90.00
_cell.angle_gamma   90.00
#
_symmetry.space_group_name_H-M   'P 1'
#
loop_
_entity.id
_entity.type
_entity.pdbx_description
1 polymer ?
#
loop_
_entity_poly.entity_id
_entity_poly.type
_entity_poly.pdbx_seq_one_letter_code
_entity_poly.pdbx_strand_id
1 'polypeptide(L)'
;MFALLALGIVVGGPDFVAQSYAIGSVLGGLILLIALGNWVMALLDLVGGVMWPVLRHTVIAAGLVRTSYWLALLARPGWEREREGGQVVAAALALLHRSHDVALASWLEGKIQARAKSGLGGIVATGLLAASRGDRDGARDILLGVDGFDPDFAPKAARRAANDWLVADAAARGDWITVMRRGVQPGQATAYTRFLARAAARIRGEALAGEPNPTDFGLWVSWLLAPGRKAMRPLLDQARAAPRVLHQRKPPPPAPAPATVPLIDPSIHADDPVAHAQALHATWLALRPRTAGQPATELEQRLSATRMQELCRAWEAAWAPAERRMRQRAAALTAQTRAEEALAAIRRVVARELAELARAAKLPLDSFEVEVPTAALAAEELRAELLGGVETGSEELRARTAADRRLPPAEESRAWNQFRRRYEEAVLLGGMALRYLMFPQVHRDVCGYAVWLWNDRKEYGLSGPMFQWLLAEAEAVGDLEAIELQRKNVGAKR
;
A
#
# COMPACT_ATOMS: atom_id res chain seq x y z
N MET A 1 -52.03 -23.16 -28.83
CA MET A 1 -51.55 -22.77 -30.17
C MET A 1 -52.39 -23.40 -31.29
N PHE A 2 -52.50 -24.74 -31.38
CA PHE A 2 -53.31 -25.40 -32.42
C PHE A 2 -54.82 -25.06 -32.39
N ALA A 3 -55.44 -24.93 -31.21
CA ALA A 3 -56.84 -24.51 -31.11
C ALA A 3 -57.09 -23.03 -31.47
N LEU A 4 -56.10 -22.15 -31.26
CA LEU A 4 -56.16 -20.72 -31.65
C LEU A 4 -55.92 -20.53 -33.16
N LEU A 5 -55.07 -21.36 -33.77
CA LEU A 5 -54.89 -21.43 -35.22
C LEU A 5 -56.17 -21.92 -35.92
N ALA A 6 -56.84 -22.94 -35.38
CA ALA A 6 -58.10 -23.43 -35.92
C ALA A 6 -59.22 -22.38 -35.85
N LEU A 7 -59.32 -21.63 -34.74
CA LEU A 7 -60.29 -20.54 -34.59
C LEU A 7 -60.00 -19.35 -35.52
N GLY A 8 -58.73 -19.01 -35.73
CA GLY A 8 -58.31 -17.94 -36.65
C GLY A 8 -58.57 -18.27 -38.12
N ILE A 9 -58.45 -19.54 -38.52
CA ILE A 9 -58.76 -20.00 -39.89
C ILE A 9 -60.26 -19.91 -40.18
N VAL A 10 -61.12 -20.18 -39.19
CA VAL A 10 -62.58 -20.13 -39.35
C VAL A 10 -63.11 -18.70 -39.41
N VAL A 11 -62.45 -17.73 -38.75
CA VAL A 11 -62.92 -16.33 -38.64
C VAL A 11 -62.23 -15.38 -39.62
N GLY A 12 -60.98 -15.63 -40.03
CA GLY A 12 -60.15 -14.65 -40.75
C GLY A 12 -60.00 -14.84 -42.27
N GLY A 13 -60.49 -15.93 -42.87
CA GLY A 13 -60.32 -16.23 -44.29
C GLY A 13 -58.87 -16.60 -44.70
N PRO A 14 -58.61 -16.93 -45.98
CA PRO A 14 -57.30 -17.38 -46.47
C PRO A 14 -56.18 -16.34 -46.30
N ASP A 15 -56.52 -15.05 -46.28
CA ASP A 15 -55.56 -13.95 -46.05
C ASP A 15 -54.97 -13.97 -44.63
N PHE A 16 -55.72 -14.46 -43.64
CA PHE A 16 -55.24 -14.59 -42.25
C PHE A 16 -54.13 -15.64 -42.13
N VAL A 17 -54.19 -16.71 -42.91
CA VAL A 17 -53.16 -17.76 -42.94
C VAL A 17 -51.87 -17.19 -43.55
N ALA A 18 -51.96 -16.48 -44.67
CA ALA A 18 -50.82 -15.83 -45.30
C ALA A 18 -50.18 -14.77 -44.40
N GLN A 19 -50.98 -13.95 -43.72
CA GLN A 19 -50.50 -12.97 -42.73
C GLN A 19 -49.82 -13.64 -41.53
N SER A 20 -50.37 -14.74 -41.02
CA SER A 20 -49.78 -15.49 -39.91
C SER A 20 -48.43 -16.11 -40.27
N TYR A 21 -48.28 -16.65 -41.50
CA TYR A 21 -46.99 -17.16 -41.99
C TYR A 21 -45.97 -16.04 -42.20
N ALA A 22 -46.39 -14.87 -42.71
CA ALA A 22 -45.52 -13.72 -42.88
C ALA A 22 -45.01 -13.20 -41.52
N ILE A 23 -45.90 -13.02 -40.54
CA ILE A 23 -45.55 -12.63 -39.17
C ILE A 23 -44.62 -13.66 -38.52
N GLY A 24 -44.93 -14.95 -38.65
CA GLY A 24 -44.10 -16.03 -38.12
C GLY A 24 -42.69 -16.06 -38.74
N SER A 25 -42.57 -15.82 -40.04
CA SER A 25 -41.29 -15.78 -40.74
C SER A 25 -40.45 -14.56 -40.34
N VAL A 26 -41.07 -13.39 -40.18
CA VAL A 26 -40.41 -12.18 -39.68
C VAL A 26 -39.93 -12.37 -38.24
N LEU A 27 -40.78 -12.91 -37.36
CA LEU A 27 -40.41 -13.21 -35.97
C LEU A 27 -39.30 -14.26 -35.90
N GLY A 28 -39.37 -15.32 -36.70
CA GLY A 28 -38.32 -16.34 -36.79
C GLY A 28 -36.98 -15.77 -37.26
N GLY A 29 -37.01 -14.90 -38.28
CA GLY A 29 -35.83 -14.18 -38.75
C GLY A 29 -35.22 -13.26 -37.69
N LEU A 30 -36.06 -12.52 -36.96
CA LEU A 30 -35.63 -11.66 -35.85
C LEU A 30 -35.01 -12.49 -34.70
N ILE A 31 -35.62 -13.60 -34.31
CA ILE A 31 -35.09 -14.51 -33.28
C ILE A 31 -33.72 -15.07 -33.71
N LEU A 32 -33.59 -15.49 -34.97
CA LEU A 32 -32.31 -15.99 -35.50
C LEU A 32 -31.23 -14.91 -35.49
N LEU A 33 -31.57 -13.67 -35.85
CA LEU A 33 -30.64 -12.54 -35.84
C LEU A 33 -30.18 -12.19 -34.42
N ILE A 34 -31.11 -12.19 -33.44
CA ILE A 34 -30.77 -11.99 -32.02
C ILE A 34 -29.88 -13.13 -31.52
N ALA A 35 -30.21 -14.39 -31.85
CA ALA A 35 -29.42 -15.54 -31.46
C ALA A 35 -28.00 -15.49 -32.06
N LEU A 36 -27.87 -15.15 -33.34
CA LEU A 36 -26.58 -14.97 -34.00
C LEU A 36 -25.78 -13.82 -33.37
N GLY A 37 -26.43 -12.70 -33.06
CA GLY A 37 -25.83 -11.58 -32.32
C GLY A 37 -25.27 -12.02 -30.96
N ASN A 38 -26.03 -12.80 -30.20
CA ASN A 38 -25.59 -13.34 -28.91
C ASN A 38 -24.41 -14.31 -29.05
N TRP A 39 -24.41 -15.17 -30.08
CA TRP A 39 -23.28 -16.06 -30.36
C TRP A 39 -22.00 -15.31 -30.73
N VAL A 40 -22.11 -14.25 -31.54
CA VAL A 40 -20.98 -13.39 -31.89
C VAL A 40 -20.45 -12.68 -30.64
N MET A 41 -21.32 -12.16 -29.78
CA MET A 41 -20.90 -11.54 -28.52
C MET A 41 -20.21 -12.54 -27.58
N ALA A 42 -20.77 -13.74 -27.41
CA ALA A 42 -20.16 -14.80 -26.61
C ALA A 42 -18.79 -15.22 -27.14
N LEU A 43 -18.61 -15.29 -28.47
CA LEU A 43 -17.32 -15.56 -29.10
C LEU A 43 -16.33 -14.42 -28.85
N LEU A 44 -16.75 -13.16 -28.95
CA LEU A 44 -15.91 -12.01 -28.65
C LEU A 44 -15.50 -11.97 -27.18
N ASP A 45 -16.38 -12.35 -26.25
CA ASP A 45 -16.08 -12.45 -24.83
C ASP A 45 -15.11 -13.60 -24.54
N LEU A 46 -15.30 -14.75 -25.19
CA LEU A 46 -14.38 -15.88 -25.09
C LEU A 46 -12.99 -15.50 -25.61
N VAL A 47 -12.91 -14.91 -26.81
CA VAL A 47 -11.66 -14.42 -27.39
C VAL A 47 -11.03 -13.40 -26.46
N GLY A 48 -11.78 -12.40 -26.00
CA GLY A 48 -11.28 -11.36 -25.09
C GLY A 48 -10.76 -11.91 -23.76
N GLY A 49 -11.42 -12.94 -23.21
CA GLY A 49 -11.00 -13.63 -21.99
C GLY A 49 -9.67 -14.37 -22.16
N VAL A 50 -9.44 -14.96 -23.34
CA VAL A 50 -8.19 -15.67 -23.68
C VAL A 50 -7.08 -14.73 -24.15
N MET A 51 -7.44 -13.57 -24.74
CA MET A 51 -6.47 -12.63 -25.30
C MET A 51 -5.53 -12.02 -24.27
N TRP A 52 -6.01 -11.71 -23.07
CA TRP A 52 -5.12 -11.16 -22.05
C TRP A 52 -4.01 -12.13 -21.62
N PRO A 53 -4.30 -13.40 -21.26
CA PRO A 53 -3.27 -14.41 -21.06
C PRO A 53 -2.33 -14.57 -22.25
N VAL A 54 -2.84 -14.66 -23.48
CA VAL A 54 -2.01 -14.84 -24.68
C VAL A 54 -1.07 -13.65 -24.86
N LEU A 55 -1.58 -12.42 -24.77
CA LEU A 55 -0.79 -11.19 -24.88
C LEU A 55 0.32 -11.13 -23.84
N ARG A 56 0.01 -11.53 -22.59
CA ARG A 56 0.97 -11.55 -21.48
C ARG A 56 2.13 -12.52 -21.72
N HIS A 57 1.85 -13.68 -22.28
CA HIS A 57 2.87 -14.71 -22.50
C HIS A 57 3.67 -14.54 -23.80
N THR A 58 3.19 -13.71 -24.73
CA THR A 58 3.81 -13.53 -26.05
C THR A 58 4.36 -12.11 -26.20
N VAL A 59 3.52 -11.15 -26.54
CA VAL A 59 3.89 -9.79 -26.95
C VAL A 59 4.46 -8.98 -25.77
N ILE A 60 3.84 -9.08 -24.59
CA ILE A 60 4.32 -8.40 -23.37
C ILE A 60 5.65 -9.00 -22.91
N ALA A 61 5.73 -10.33 -22.86
CA ALA A 61 6.97 -11.02 -22.49
C ALA A 61 8.13 -10.74 -23.47
N ALA A 62 7.82 -10.47 -24.75
CA ALA A 62 8.79 -10.05 -25.76
C ALA A 62 9.17 -8.56 -25.67
N GLY A 63 8.58 -7.80 -24.74
CA GLY A 63 8.88 -6.38 -24.55
C GLY A 63 8.38 -5.45 -25.67
N LEU A 64 7.41 -5.90 -26.49
CA LEU A 64 6.88 -5.13 -27.61
C LEU A 64 5.86 -4.08 -27.12
N VAL A 65 6.36 -2.95 -26.59
CA VAL A 65 5.56 -1.92 -25.90
C VAL A 65 4.39 -1.39 -26.74
N ARG A 66 4.66 -0.88 -27.94
CA ARG A 66 3.61 -0.29 -28.81
C ARG A 66 2.61 -1.34 -29.30
N THR A 67 3.08 -2.53 -29.62
CA THR A 67 2.21 -3.64 -30.06
C THR A 67 1.30 -4.09 -28.92
N SER A 68 1.84 -4.21 -27.70
CA SER A 68 1.07 -4.55 -26.50
C SER A 68 -0.03 -3.54 -26.22
N TYR A 69 0.27 -2.25 -26.38
CA TYR A 69 -0.72 -1.16 -26.24
C TYR A 69 -1.91 -1.33 -27.19
N TRP A 70 -1.66 -1.60 -28.47
CA TRP A 70 -2.73 -1.72 -29.48
C TRP A 70 -3.50 -3.03 -29.33
N LEU A 71 -2.81 -4.16 -29.13
CA LEU A 71 -3.45 -5.47 -29.01
C LEU A 71 -4.29 -5.61 -27.73
N ALA A 72 -3.99 -4.85 -26.67
CA ALA A 72 -4.82 -4.81 -25.47
C ALA A 72 -6.27 -4.37 -25.74
N LEU A 73 -6.57 -3.71 -26.88
CA LEU A 73 -7.95 -3.41 -27.31
C LEU A 73 -8.80 -4.67 -27.53
N LEU A 74 -8.17 -5.80 -27.82
CA LEU A 74 -8.84 -7.09 -28.03
C LEU A 74 -9.17 -7.79 -26.70
N ALA A 75 -8.54 -7.40 -25.59
CA ALA A 75 -8.73 -7.99 -24.27
C ALA A 75 -9.86 -7.32 -23.47
N ARG A 76 -11.02 -7.07 -24.10
CA ARG A 76 -12.10 -6.23 -23.55
C ARG A 76 -12.69 -6.68 -22.20
N PRO A 77 -12.99 -7.98 -21.95
CA PRO A 77 -13.73 -8.40 -20.75
C PRO A 77 -13.01 -8.12 -19.43
N GLY A 78 -11.66 -8.06 -19.45
CA GLY A 78 -10.87 -7.76 -18.25
C GLY A 78 -10.85 -6.27 -17.86
N TRP A 79 -11.29 -5.40 -18.78
CA TRP A 79 -11.10 -3.95 -18.74
C TRP A 79 -12.40 -3.19 -19.11
N GLU A 80 -13.57 -3.79 -18.90
CA GLU A 80 -14.86 -3.30 -19.44
C GLU A 80 -15.15 -1.82 -19.17
N ARG A 81 -14.71 -1.29 -18.02
CA ARG A 81 -14.90 0.10 -17.61
C ARG A 81 -13.72 1.02 -17.95
N GLU A 82 -12.55 0.46 -18.26
CA GLU A 82 -11.30 1.20 -18.48
C GLU A 82 -10.46 0.58 -19.61
N ARG A 83 -11.04 0.49 -20.82
CA ARG A 83 -10.35 -0.07 -22.00
C ARG A 83 -8.99 0.59 -22.23
N GLU A 84 -8.95 1.91 -22.10
CA GLU A 84 -7.72 2.70 -22.25
C GLU A 84 -6.67 2.37 -21.17
N GLY A 85 -7.13 2.11 -19.94
CA GLY A 85 -6.31 1.65 -18.83
C GLY A 85 -5.60 0.33 -19.16
N GLY A 86 -6.29 -0.61 -19.81
CA GLY A 86 -5.70 -1.87 -20.23
C GLY A 86 -4.57 -1.73 -21.24
N GLN A 87 -4.67 -0.74 -22.14
CA GLN A 87 -3.62 -0.46 -23.13
C GLN A 87 -2.34 0.06 -22.47
N VAL A 88 -2.46 1.05 -21.58
CA VAL A 88 -1.29 1.62 -20.90
C VAL A 88 -0.66 0.62 -19.93
N VAL A 89 -1.45 -0.23 -19.25
CA VAL A 89 -0.91 -1.28 -18.39
C VAL A 89 -0.18 -2.35 -19.19
N ALA A 90 -0.74 -2.81 -20.32
CA ALA A 90 -0.06 -3.77 -21.20
C ALA A 90 1.28 -3.23 -21.72
N ALA A 91 1.31 -1.96 -22.13
CA ALA A 91 2.52 -1.28 -22.57
C ALA A 91 3.56 -1.15 -21.44
N ALA A 92 3.13 -0.79 -20.24
CA ALA A 92 4.00 -0.65 -19.08
C ALA A 92 4.60 -2.00 -18.64
N LEU A 93 3.79 -3.07 -18.65
CA LEU A 93 4.27 -4.43 -18.39
C LEU A 93 5.29 -4.87 -19.43
N ALA A 94 5.07 -4.57 -20.71
CA ALA A 94 6.03 -4.88 -21.77
C ALA A 94 7.34 -4.08 -21.59
N LEU A 95 7.25 -2.83 -21.13
CA LEU A 95 8.43 -2.00 -20.85
C LEU A 95 9.28 -2.57 -19.70
N LEU A 96 8.69 -3.25 -18.73
CA LEU A 96 9.42 -3.93 -17.64
C LEU A 96 10.22 -5.16 -18.09
N HIS A 97 9.87 -5.76 -19.24
CA HIS A 97 10.55 -6.95 -19.77
C HIS A 97 11.81 -6.62 -20.60
N ARG A 98 12.18 -5.35 -20.70
CA ARG A 98 13.35 -4.89 -21.47
C ARG A 98 14.21 -3.95 -20.65
N SER A 99 15.43 -3.69 -21.13
CA SER A 99 16.24 -2.59 -20.62
C SER A 99 15.50 -1.26 -20.79
N HIS A 100 15.62 -0.38 -19.80
CA HIS A 100 14.93 0.92 -19.83
C HIS A 100 15.19 1.67 -21.14
N ASP A 101 14.11 2.11 -21.79
CA ASP A 101 14.14 2.89 -23.03
C ASP A 101 13.39 4.20 -22.79
N VAL A 102 14.14 5.29 -22.77
CA VAL A 102 13.62 6.63 -22.47
C VAL A 102 12.57 7.07 -23.50
N ALA A 103 12.75 6.74 -24.78
CA ALA A 103 11.82 7.15 -25.83
C ALA A 103 10.48 6.42 -25.71
N LEU A 104 10.50 5.12 -25.40
CA LEU A 104 9.27 4.35 -25.15
C LEU A 104 8.60 4.78 -23.84
N ALA A 105 9.39 5.08 -22.80
CA ALA A 105 8.88 5.59 -21.53
C ALA A 105 8.17 6.94 -21.71
N SER A 106 8.79 7.90 -22.40
CA SER A 106 8.19 9.21 -22.70
C SER A 106 6.96 9.09 -23.60
N TRP A 107 6.98 8.18 -24.59
CA TRP A 107 5.79 7.90 -25.41
C TRP A 107 4.63 7.37 -24.56
N LEU A 108 4.90 6.41 -23.67
CA LEU A 108 3.88 5.84 -22.80
C LEU A 108 3.34 6.86 -21.80
N GLU A 109 4.21 7.70 -21.24
CA GLU A 109 3.82 8.81 -20.38
C GLU A 109 2.88 9.78 -21.11
N GLY A 110 3.22 10.16 -22.35
CA GLY A 110 2.32 10.96 -23.19
C GLY A 110 0.97 10.28 -23.44
N LYS A 111 0.93 8.94 -23.56
CA LYS A 111 -0.34 8.19 -23.68
C LYS A 111 -1.15 8.16 -22.40
N ILE A 112 -0.50 8.12 -21.23
CA ILE A 112 -1.16 8.20 -19.93
C ILE A 112 -1.74 9.61 -19.74
N GLN A 113 -0.93 10.65 -19.98
CA GLN A 113 -1.31 12.05 -19.81
C GLN A 113 -2.40 12.51 -20.78
N ALA A 114 -2.34 12.09 -22.05
CA ALA A 114 -3.35 12.45 -23.05
C ALA A 114 -4.74 11.85 -22.75
N ARG A 115 -4.84 10.95 -21.77
CA ARG A 115 -6.06 10.20 -21.47
C ARG A 115 -6.44 10.35 -20.00
N ALA A 116 -7.10 11.46 -19.71
CA ALA A 116 -7.73 11.74 -18.41
C ALA A 116 -8.64 10.61 -17.89
N LYS A 117 -9.11 9.70 -18.76
CA LYS A 117 -9.99 8.57 -18.43
C LYS A 117 -9.28 7.24 -18.18
N SER A 118 -7.95 7.21 -18.08
CA SER A 118 -7.22 5.96 -17.84
C SER A 118 -7.47 5.37 -16.45
N GLY A 119 -8.05 6.16 -15.53
CA GLY A 119 -8.54 5.70 -14.23
C GLY A 119 -7.49 4.92 -13.44
N LEU A 120 -7.88 3.79 -12.87
CA LEU A 120 -6.96 2.93 -12.11
C LEU A 120 -5.87 2.32 -13.01
N GLY A 121 -6.19 1.97 -14.26
CA GLY A 121 -5.20 1.47 -15.22
C GLY A 121 -4.06 2.47 -15.47
N GLY A 122 -4.36 3.77 -15.52
CA GLY A 122 -3.37 4.83 -15.61
C GLY A 122 -2.42 4.87 -14.40
N ILE A 123 -2.96 4.73 -13.19
CA ILE A 123 -2.17 4.69 -11.94
C ILE A 123 -1.26 3.47 -11.91
N VAL A 124 -1.79 2.29 -12.26
CA VAL A 124 -0.99 1.06 -12.34
C VAL A 124 0.11 1.20 -13.39
N ALA A 125 -0.20 1.68 -14.60
CA ALA A 125 0.79 1.90 -15.64
C ALA A 125 1.88 2.88 -15.21
N THR A 126 1.51 3.91 -14.46
CA THR A 126 2.43 4.90 -13.90
C THR A 126 3.38 4.29 -12.87
N GLY A 127 2.88 3.47 -11.94
CA GLY A 127 3.72 2.73 -10.99
C GLY A 127 4.69 1.77 -11.69
N LEU A 128 4.21 1.04 -12.71
CA LEU A 128 5.05 0.16 -13.53
C LEU A 128 6.09 0.94 -14.35
N LEU A 129 5.75 2.13 -14.84
CA LEU A 129 6.68 3.02 -15.54
C LEU A 129 7.78 3.52 -14.58
N ALA A 130 7.44 3.92 -13.36
CA ALA A 130 8.42 4.26 -12.33
C ALA A 130 9.38 3.09 -12.04
N ALA A 131 8.84 1.88 -11.90
CA ALA A 131 9.66 0.67 -11.72
C ALA A 131 10.61 0.44 -12.91
N SER A 132 10.17 0.70 -14.14
CA SER A 132 11.01 0.57 -15.34
C SER A 132 12.18 1.57 -15.37
N ARG A 133 12.04 2.72 -14.68
CA ARG A 133 13.08 3.75 -14.51
C ARG A 133 14.05 3.43 -13.36
N GLY A 134 13.82 2.34 -12.63
CA GLY A 134 14.58 1.99 -11.43
C GLY A 134 14.03 2.57 -10.12
N ASP A 135 12.99 3.41 -10.17
CA ASP A 135 12.31 3.95 -8.98
C ASP A 135 11.33 2.90 -8.41
N ARG A 136 11.87 1.86 -7.78
CA ARG A 136 11.08 0.78 -7.18
C ARG A 136 10.29 1.22 -5.95
N ASP A 137 10.81 2.18 -5.19
CA ASP A 137 10.11 2.67 -4.00
C ASP A 137 8.90 3.52 -4.38
N GLY A 138 9.05 4.43 -5.34
CA GLY A 138 7.93 5.17 -5.90
C GLY A 138 6.91 4.26 -6.59
N ALA A 139 7.35 3.24 -7.32
CA ALA A 139 6.46 2.23 -7.90
C ALA A 139 5.65 1.50 -6.83
N ARG A 140 6.30 1.05 -5.75
CA ARG A 140 5.64 0.37 -4.63
C ARG A 140 4.61 1.27 -3.98
N ASP A 141 4.96 2.53 -3.69
CA ASP A 141 4.06 3.51 -3.09
C ASP A 141 2.79 3.71 -3.94
N ILE A 142 2.95 3.92 -5.25
CA ILE A 142 1.83 4.11 -6.18
C ILE A 142 0.97 2.84 -6.25
N LEU A 143 1.59 1.67 -6.41
CA LEU A 143 0.87 0.41 -6.57
C LEU A 143 0.20 -0.08 -5.29
N LEU A 144 0.74 0.24 -4.10
CA LEU A 144 0.08 -0.04 -2.82
C LEU A 144 -1.23 0.76 -2.67
N GLY A 145 -1.29 1.96 -3.25
CA GLY A 145 -2.52 2.78 -3.25
C GLY A 145 -3.70 2.15 -3.98
N VAL A 146 -3.45 1.18 -4.86
CA VAL A 146 -4.48 0.46 -5.64
C VAL A 146 -5.44 -0.33 -4.75
N ASP A 147 -5.01 -0.75 -3.56
CA ASP A 147 -5.86 -1.48 -2.62
C ASP A 147 -6.98 -0.63 -2.02
N GLY A 148 -6.79 0.69 -1.99
CA GLY A 148 -7.78 1.64 -1.49
C GLY A 148 -8.91 1.94 -2.48
N PHE A 149 -8.87 1.37 -3.70
CA PHE A 149 -9.93 1.58 -4.68
C PHE A 149 -11.08 0.61 -4.47
N ASP A 150 -12.30 1.12 -4.61
CA ASP A 150 -13.51 0.31 -4.56
C ASP A 150 -13.43 -0.85 -5.57
N PRO A 151 -13.56 -2.11 -5.11
CA PRO A 151 -13.47 -3.29 -5.95
C PRO A 151 -14.48 -3.33 -7.09
N ASP A 152 -15.63 -2.66 -6.95
CA ASP A 152 -16.67 -2.64 -7.96
C ASP A 152 -16.30 -1.73 -9.13
N PHE A 153 -15.51 -0.67 -8.88
CA PHE A 153 -15.09 0.28 -9.91
C PHE A 153 -13.70 -0.03 -10.47
N ALA A 154 -12.84 -0.65 -9.66
CA ALA A 154 -11.48 -1.00 -10.03
C ALA A 154 -11.43 -2.22 -10.97
N PRO A 155 -10.90 -2.10 -12.21
CA PRO A 155 -10.75 -3.26 -13.08
C PRO A 155 -9.92 -4.36 -12.41
N LYS A 156 -10.48 -5.58 -12.34
CA LYS A 156 -9.81 -6.74 -11.74
C LYS A 156 -8.44 -6.98 -12.33
N ALA A 157 -8.27 -6.75 -13.64
CA ALA A 157 -7.00 -6.89 -14.33
C ALA A 157 -5.93 -5.88 -13.84
N ALA A 158 -6.31 -4.62 -13.59
CA ALA A 158 -5.41 -3.59 -13.05
C ALA A 158 -4.92 -3.95 -11.65
N ARG A 159 -5.85 -4.34 -10.76
CA ARG A 159 -5.52 -4.78 -9.39
C ARG A 159 -4.60 -5.99 -9.38
N ARG A 160 -4.88 -6.99 -10.22
CA ARG A 160 -4.02 -8.17 -10.37
C ARG A 160 -2.63 -7.80 -10.89
N ALA A 161 -2.51 -6.90 -11.86
CA ALA A 161 -1.22 -6.45 -12.37
C ALA A 161 -0.40 -5.71 -11.30
N ALA A 162 -1.04 -4.84 -10.50
CA ALA A 162 -0.42 -4.18 -9.36
C ALA A 162 0.05 -5.21 -8.30
N ASN A 163 -0.83 -6.14 -7.91
CA ASN A 163 -0.52 -7.18 -6.93
C ASN A 163 0.60 -8.11 -7.41
N ASP A 164 0.58 -8.52 -8.68
CA ASP A 164 1.64 -9.35 -9.27
C ASP A 164 3.01 -8.67 -9.13
N TRP A 165 3.10 -7.36 -9.42
CA TRP A 165 4.34 -6.60 -9.27
C TRP A 165 4.74 -6.47 -7.80
N LEU A 166 3.81 -6.12 -6.90
CA LEU A 166 4.08 -5.94 -5.47
C LEU A 166 4.56 -7.24 -4.80
N VAL A 167 3.97 -8.38 -5.14
CA VAL A 167 4.38 -9.70 -4.64
C VAL A 167 5.76 -10.08 -5.20
N ALA A 168 6.03 -9.77 -6.47
CA ALA A 168 7.35 -9.99 -7.06
C ALA A 168 8.44 -9.13 -6.41
N ASP A 169 8.18 -7.84 -6.19
CA ASP A 169 9.10 -6.91 -5.51
C ASP A 169 9.35 -7.34 -4.05
N ALA A 170 8.29 -7.74 -3.33
CA ALA A 170 8.43 -8.27 -1.98
C ALA A 170 9.31 -9.55 -1.95
N ALA A 171 9.10 -10.48 -2.89
CA ALA A 171 9.92 -11.68 -3.00
C ALA A 171 11.38 -11.35 -3.31
N ALA A 172 11.64 -10.39 -4.20
CA ALA A 172 12.99 -9.93 -4.54
C ALA A 172 13.73 -9.30 -3.36
N ARG A 173 13.01 -8.68 -2.41
CA ARG A 173 13.56 -8.11 -1.17
C ARG A 173 13.63 -9.13 -0.01
N GLY A 174 13.13 -10.34 -0.19
CA GLY A 174 13.02 -11.33 0.89
C GLY A 174 11.92 -11.03 1.92
N ASP A 175 10.98 -10.12 1.62
CA ASP A 175 9.81 -9.83 2.46
C ASP A 175 8.73 -10.90 2.26
N TRP A 176 9.05 -12.10 2.76
CA TRP A 176 8.20 -13.28 2.62
C TRP A 176 6.84 -13.15 3.31
N ILE A 177 6.73 -12.32 4.36
CA ILE A 177 5.46 -12.06 5.06
C ILE A 177 4.50 -11.34 4.09
N THR A 178 4.98 -10.29 3.43
CA THR A 178 4.17 -9.59 2.42
C THR A 178 3.81 -10.50 1.26
N VAL A 179 4.75 -11.33 0.78
CA VAL A 179 4.49 -12.32 -0.29
C VAL A 179 3.35 -13.27 0.10
N MET A 180 3.40 -13.84 1.31
CA MET A 180 2.36 -14.73 1.81
C MET A 180 1.01 -14.03 1.93
N ARG A 181 0.96 -12.85 2.56
CA ARG A 181 -0.27 -12.08 2.79
C ARG A 181 -0.95 -11.66 1.47
N ARG A 182 -0.18 -11.05 0.55
CA ARG A 182 -0.71 -10.53 -0.72
C ARG A 182 -0.96 -11.63 -1.75
N GLY A 183 -0.18 -12.70 -1.72
CA GLY A 183 -0.24 -13.70 -2.78
C GLY A 183 -1.49 -14.57 -2.77
N VAL A 184 -2.22 -14.59 -1.66
CA VAL A 184 -3.52 -15.28 -1.49
C VAL A 184 -4.70 -14.31 -1.33
N GLN A 185 -4.49 -13.00 -1.51
CA GLN A 185 -5.55 -12.00 -1.31
C GLN A 185 -6.75 -12.24 -2.25
N PRO A 186 -7.99 -12.39 -1.70
CA PRO A 186 -9.18 -12.64 -2.50
C PRO A 186 -9.40 -11.59 -3.59
N GLY A 187 -9.78 -12.04 -4.79
CA GLY A 187 -10.02 -11.17 -5.96
C GLY A 187 -8.77 -10.69 -6.69
N GLN A 188 -7.62 -10.61 -6.02
CA GLN A 188 -6.35 -10.13 -6.58
C GLN A 188 -5.31 -11.23 -6.84
N ALA A 189 -5.43 -12.37 -6.16
CA ALA A 189 -4.51 -13.48 -6.32
C ALA A 189 -4.55 -14.05 -7.75
N THR A 190 -3.37 -14.28 -8.32
CA THR A 190 -3.17 -14.95 -9.61
C THR A 190 -2.44 -16.28 -9.41
N ALA A 191 -2.33 -17.12 -10.44
CA ALA A 191 -1.52 -18.33 -10.36
C ALA A 191 -0.06 -18.01 -10.01
N TYR A 192 0.46 -16.88 -10.51
CA TYR A 192 1.78 -16.35 -10.18
C TYR A 192 1.93 -16.06 -8.69
N THR A 193 1.07 -15.23 -8.13
CA THR A 193 1.19 -14.81 -6.73
C THR A 193 0.90 -15.94 -5.75
N ARG A 194 -0.01 -16.86 -6.10
CA ARG A 194 -0.29 -18.05 -5.29
C ARG A 194 0.90 -18.99 -5.23
N PHE A 195 1.60 -19.18 -6.36
CA PHE A 195 2.85 -19.95 -6.35
C PHE A 195 3.88 -19.30 -5.42
N LEU A 196 4.10 -17.98 -5.55
CA LEU A 196 5.05 -17.26 -4.69
C LEU A 196 4.67 -17.33 -3.20
N ALA A 197 3.39 -17.17 -2.85
CA ALA A 197 2.92 -17.33 -1.48
C ALA A 197 3.15 -18.74 -0.94
N ARG A 198 2.86 -19.79 -1.73
CA ARG A 198 3.10 -21.18 -1.35
C ARG A 198 4.59 -21.49 -1.19
N ALA A 199 5.43 -20.97 -2.08
CA ALA A 199 6.88 -21.11 -1.97
C ALA A 199 7.41 -20.38 -0.72
N ALA A 200 6.95 -19.16 -0.45
CA ALA A 200 7.33 -18.38 0.73
C ALA A 200 6.92 -19.07 2.05
N ALA A 201 5.68 -19.54 2.13
CA ALA A 201 5.16 -20.30 3.26
C ALA A 201 5.99 -21.56 3.54
N ARG A 202 6.36 -22.27 2.46
CA ARG A 202 7.20 -23.45 2.50
C ARG A 202 8.62 -23.15 2.98
N ILE A 203 9.24 -22.07 2.51
CA ILE A 203 10.58 -21.62 2.89
C ILE A 203 10.63 -21.16 4.35
N ARG A 204 9.62 -20.41 4.81
CA ARG A 204 9.53 -19.92 6.20
C ARG A 204 9.11 -21.00 7.20
N GLY A 205 8.47 -22.06 6.71
CA GLY A 205 7.84 -23.05 7.56
C GLY A 205 6.60 -22.52 8.29
N GLU A 206 5.84 -21.63 7.64
CA GLU A 206 4.63 -21.00 8.18
C GLU A 206 3.40 -21.40 7.37
N ALA A 207 2.22 -21.43 8.00
CA ALA A 207 0.96 -21.73 7.31
C ALA A 207 0.45 -20.49 6.56
N LEU A 208 -0.20 -20.70 5.40
CA LEU A 208 -0.93 -19.64 4.69
C LEU A 208 -2.33 -19.50 5.30
N ALA A 209 -2.72 -18.27 5.64
CA ALA A 209 -4.04 -18.01 6.18
C ALA A 209 -5.13 -18.40 5.16
N GLY A 210 -6.05 -19.28 5.57
CA GLY A 210 -7.19 -19.71 4.74
C GLY A 210 -6.84 -20.64 3.57
N GLU A 211 -5.59 -21.10 3.45
CA GLU A 211 -5.15 -22.00 2.36
C GLU A 211 -4.54 -23.29 2.93
N PRO A 212 -4.71 -24.43 2.24
CA PRO A 212 -4.09 -25.68 2.66
C PRO A 212 -2.56 -25.59 2.59
N ASN A 213 -1.88 -26.27 3.51
CA ASN A 213 -0.42 -26.34 3.52
C ASN A 213 0.11 -26.86 2.16
N PRO A 214 1.10 -26.18 1.56
CA PRO A 214 1.60 -26.56 0.24
C PRO A 214 2.29 -27.94 0.30
N THR A 215 1.76 -28.90 -0.46
CA THR A 215 2.42 -30.19 -0.71
C THR A 215 3.40 -30.04 -1.88
N ASP A 216 4.38 -30.94 -2.01
CA ASP A 216 5.32 -30.90 -3.14
C ASP A 216 4.60 -30.98 -4.49
N PHE A 217 3.56 -31.83 -4.57
CA PHE A 217 2.68 -31.90 -5.73
C PHE A 217 1.90 -30.59 -5.95
N GLY A 218 1.31 -30.02 -4.89
CA GLY A 218 0.57 -28.76 -4.97
C GLY A 218 1.44 -27.57 -5.37
N LEU A 219 2.70 -27.55 -4.95
CA LEU A 219 3.70 -26.54 -5.31
C LEU A 219 4.15 -26.70 -6.77
N TRP A 220 4.35 -27.94 -7.23
CA TRP A 220 4.66 -28.23 -8.63
C TRP A 220 3.51 -27.83 -9.57
N VAL A 221 2.26 -28.15 -9.19
CA VAL A 221 1.07 -27.72 -9.94
C VAL A 221 0.95 -26.20 -9.97
N SER A 222 1.13 -25.50 -8.84
CA SER A 222 1.07 -24.03 -8.84
C SER A 222 2.18 -23.40 -9.66
N TRP A 223 3.39 -23.96 -9.64
CA TRP A 223 4.49 -23.53 -10.52
C TRP A 223 4.16 -23.74 -12.00
N LEU A 224 3.55 -24.87 -12.36
CA LEU A 224 3.17 -25.16 -13.75
C LEU A 224 2.13 -24.18 -14.32
N LEU A 225 1.21 -23.72 -13.47
CA LEU A 225 0.17 -22.76 -13.82
C LEU A 225 0.66 -21.30 -13.80
N ALA A 226 1.79 -21.04 -13.15
CA ALA A 226 2.32 -19.69 -13.04
C ALA A 226 3.11 -19.27 -14.31
N PRO A 227 2.97 -18.02 -14.79
CA PRO A 227 3.78 -17.48 -15.87
C PRO A 227 5.27 -17.37 -15.46
N GLY A 228 6.20 -17.42 -16.42
CA GLY A 228 7.63 -17.21 -16.12
C GLY A 228 8.34 -18.39 -15.43
N ARG A 229 7.82 -19.61 -15.62
CA ARG A 229 8.27 -20.86 -14.95
C ARG A 229 9.78 -21.05 -14.86
N LYS A 230 10.52 -20.75 -15.95
CA LYS A 230 11.98 -20.90 -16.00
C LYS A 230 12.68 -20.03 -14.96
N ALA A 231 12.25 -18.77 -14.82
CA ALA A 231 12.81 -17.82 -13.84
C ALA A 231 12.49 -18.21 -12.40
N MET A 232 11.35 -18.88 -12.17
CA MET A 232 10.90 -19.30 -10.83
C MET A 232 11.40 -20.70 -10.42
N ARG A 233 12.07 -21.44 -11.30
CA ARG A 233 12.58 -22.79 -11.00
C ARG A 233 13.51 -22.82 -9.78
N PRO A 234 14.47 -21.90 -9.60
CA PRO A 234 15.31 -21.90 -8.40
C PRO A 234 14.50 -21.77 -7.11
N LEU A 235 13.43 -20.97 -7.13
CA LEU A 235 12.54 -20.80 -5.98
C LEU A 235 11.72 -22.05 -5.69
N LEU A 236 11.26 -22.76 -6.74
CA LEU A 236 10.61 -24.06 -6.59
C LEU A 236 11.56 -25.07 -5.94
N ASP A 237 12.80 -25.16 -6.43
CA ASP A 237 13.80 -26.10 -5.92
C ASP A 237 14.14 -25.78 -4.45
N GLN A 238 14.31 -24.50 -4.12
CA GLN A 238 14.51 -24.03 -2.74
C GLN A 238 13.33 -24.41 -1.82
N ALA A 239 12.09 -24.17 -2.27
CA ALA A 239 10.90 -24.52 -1.49
C ALA A 239 10.71 -26.03 -1.34
N ARG A 240 11.07 -26.85 -2.33
CA ARG A 240 11.03 -28.31 -2.21
C ARG A 240 12.11 -28.85 -1.26
N ALA A 241 13.27 -28.22 -1.23
CA ALA A 241 14.33 -28.56 -0.27
C ALA A 241 13.95 -28.20 1.17
N ALA A 242 13.08 -27.21 1.38
CA ALA A 242 12.60 -26.84 2.71
C ALA A 242 11.69 -27.93 3.32
N PRO A 243 11.83 -28.21 4.63
CA PRO A 243 11.14 -29.33 5.27
C PRO A 243 9.61 -29.16 5.33
N ARG A 244 8.94 -30.31 5.24
CA ARG A 244 7.58 -30.63 5.71
C ARG A 244 7.02 -29.83 6.90
N VAL A 245 6.25 -28.75 6.77
CA VAL A 245 5.41 -28.32 7.91
C VAL A 245 4.18 -29.23 7.94
N LEU A 246 4.39 -30.48 8.35
CA LEU A 246 3.30 -31.31 8.87
C LEU A 246 2.95 -30.68 10.21
N HIS A 247 1.67 -30.43 10.51
CA HIS A 247 1.19 -29.79 11.74
C HIS A 247 1.90 -30.33 12.98
N GLN A 248 3.05 -29.74 13.30
CA GLN A 248 3.73 -29.87 14.55
C GLN A 248 3.44 -28.55 15.21
N ARG A 249 2.72 -28.64 16.33
CA ARG A 249 2.72 -27.64 17.39
C ARG A 249 4.19 -27.46 17.76
N LYS A 250 4.90 -26.61 17.03
CA LYS A 250 6.34 -26.41 17.18
C LYS A 250 6.52 -25.92 18.62
N PRO A 251 7.20 -26.65 19.52
CA PRO A 251 7.72 -25.99 20.71
C PRO A 251 8.54 -24.80 20.22
N PRO A 252 8.38 -23.60 20.82
CA PRO A 252 8.98 -22.38 20.31
C PRO A 252 10.46 -22.65 19.98
N PRO A 253 10.92 -22.34 18.76
CA PRO A 253 12.32 -22.56 18.40
C PRO A 253 13.20 -21.91 19.48
N PRO A 254 14.29 -22.58 19.93
CA PRO A 254 15.24 -21.93 20.81
C PRO A 254 15.64 -20.62 20.14
N ALA A 255 15.50 -19.52 20.87
CA ALA A 255 15.74 -18.19 20.34
C ALA A 255 17.09 -18.20 19.62
N PRO A 256 17.17 -17.72 18.36
CA PRO A 256 18.46 -17.58 17.69
C PRO A 256 19.39 -16.85 18.65
N ALA A 257 20.62 -17.36 18.82
CA ALA A 257 21.61 -16.70 19.66
C ALA A 257 21.67 -15.24 19.19
N PRO A 258 21.25 -14.26 20.02
CA PRO A 258 21.13 -12.90 19.58
C PRO A 258 22.48 -12.50 19.01
N ALA A 259 22.48 -11.90 17.82
CA ALA A 259 23.67 -11.25 17.31
C ALA A 259 24.04 -10.17 18.35
N THR A 260 24.95 -10.50 19.25
CA THR A 260 25.36 -9.63 20.33
C THR A 260 26.21 -8.55 19.69
N VAL A 261 25.55 -7.50 19.22
CA VAL A 261 26.12 -6.17 19.40
C VAL A 261 26.51 -6.12 20.88
N PRO A 262 27.78 -5.85 21.24
CA PRO A 262 28.16 -5.75 22.64
C PRO A 262 27.34 -4.62 23.25
N LEU A 263 26.23 -4.98 23.89
CA LEU A 263 25.43 -4.05 24.66
C LEU A 263 26.29 -3.65 25.86
N ILE A 264 26.41 -2.34 26.07
CA ILE A 264 26.96 -1.80 27.30
C ILE A 264 26.05 -2.30 28.41
N ASP A 265 26.57 -3.09 29.35
CA ASP A 265 25.79 -3.54 30.50
C ASP A 265 25.57 -2.36 31.45
N PRO A 266 24.35 -1.78 31.53
CA PRO A 266 24.12 -0.59 32.34
C PRO A 266 24.28 -0.88 33.84
N SER A 267 24.25 -2.15 34.25
CA SER A 267 24.38 -2.53 35.66
C SER A 267 25.78 -2.29 36.23
N ILE A 268 26.82 -2.26 35.38
CA ILE A 268 28.20 -1.89 35.76
C ILE A 268 28.26 -0.46 36.31
N HIS A 269 27.30 0.39 35.92
CA HIS A 269 27.23 1.79 36.32
C HIS A 269 26.14 2.08 37.37
N ALA A 270 25.59 1.06 38.03
CA ALA A 270 24.48 1.23 38.97
C ALA A 270 24.74 2.24 40.11
N ASP A 271 26.01 2.39 40.51
CA ASP A 271 26.42 3.33 41.57
C ASP A 271 26.54 4.79 41.12
N ASP A 272 26.52 5.06 39.81
CA ASP A 272 26.53 6.41 39.24
C ASP A 272 25.29 6.65 38.38
N PRO A 273 24.27 7.37 38.89
CA PRO A 273 23.03 7.63 38.17
C PRO A 273 23.22 8.25 36.78
N VAL A 274 24.24 9.09 36.61
CA VAL A 274 24.53 9.74 35.31
C VAL A 274 25.10 8.72 34.33
N ALA A 275 26.09 7.93 34.76
CA ALA A 275 26.69 6.91 33.91
C ALA A 275 25.71 5.78 33.58
N HIS A 276 24.84 5.41 34.54
CA HIS A 276 23.77 4.43 34.32
C HIS A 276 22.79 4.90 33.25
N ALA A 277 22.26 6.13 33.37
CA ALA A 277 21.34 6.69 32.37
C ALA A 277 21.98 6.78 30.98
N GLN A 278 23.25 7.20 30.90
CA GLN A 278 24.00 7.27 29.65
C GLN A 278 24.22 5.89 29.02
N ALA A 279 24.61 4.89 29.80
CA ALA A 279 24.81 3.51 29.33
C ALA A 279 23.50 2.88 28.83
N LEU A 280 22.40 3.11 29.55
CA LEU A 280 21.08 2.65 29.15
C LEU A 280 20.62 3.35 27.87
N HIS A 281 20.82 4.66 27.74
CA HIS A 281 20.49 5.41 26.53
C HIS A 281 21.31 4.94 25.32
N ALA A 282 22.63 4.81 25.48
CA ALA A 282 23.53 4.36 24.41
C ALA A 282 23.19 2.94 23.91
N THR A 283 22.74 2.06 24.81
CA THR A 283 22.26 0.71 24.47
C THR A 283 21.12 0.76 23.45
N TRP A 284 20.14 1.64 23.65
CA TRP A 284 18.99 1.74 22.74
C TRP A 284 19.33 2.47 21.44
N LEU A 285 20.19 3.50 21.50
CA LEU A 285 20.69 4.18 20.31
C LEU A 285 21.50 3.24 19.40
N ALA A 286 22.24 2.30 19.96
CA ALA A 286 23.02 1.31 19.20
C ALA A 286 22.14 0.37 18.34
N LEU A 287 20.87 0.18 18.73
CA LEU A 287 19.90 -0.64 18.00
C LEU A 287 19.11 0.15 16.93
N ARG A 288 19.32 1.47 16.83
CA ARG A 288 18.65 2.29 15.81
C ARG A 288 19.11 1.88 14.41
N PRO A 289 18.20 1.84 13.41
CA PRO A 289 18.57 1.64 12.02
C PRO A 289 19.62 2.68 11.60
N ARG A 290 20.76 2.23 11.07
CA ARG A 290 21.83 3.15 10.63
C ARG A 290 21.56 3.76 9.26
N THR A 291 20.63 3.17 8.51
CA THR A 291 20.33 3.59 7.13
C THR A 291 18.82 3.66 6.95
N ALA A 292 18.36 4.70 6.25
CA ALA A 292 16.96 4.81 5.83
C ALA A 292 16.58 3.54 5.04
N GLY A 293 15.53 2.85 5.47
CA GLY A 293 15.04 1.62 4.85
C GLY A 293 15.51 0.31 5.49
N GLN A 294 16.46 0.34 6.43
CA GLN A 294 16.68 -0.83 7.30
C GLN A 294 15.46 -1.01 8.21
N PRO A 295 14.88 -2.22 8.28
CA PRO A 295 13.77 -2.47 9.19
C PRO A 295 14.26 -2.29 10.63
N ALA A 296 13.58 -1.48 11.42
CA ALA A 296 13.86 -1.31 12.84
C ALA A 296 13.44 -2.53 13.68
N THR A 297 13.39 -3.73 13.09
CA THR A 297 12.80 -4.91 13.69
C THR A 297 13.42 -5.28 15.03
N GLU A 298 14.72 -5.11 15.21
CA GLU A 298 15.34 -5.42 16.50
C GLU A 298 14.98 -4.39 17.58
N LEU A 299 15.04 -3.09 17.26
CA LEU A 299 14.63 -2.03 18.19
C LEU A 299 13.14 -2.15 18.53
N GLU A 300 12.27 -2.27 17.51
CA GLU A 300 10.82 -2.47 17.65
C GLU A 300 10.49 -3.72 18.49
N GLN A 301 11.27 -4.79 18.38
CA GLN A 301 11.07 -6.02 19.17
C GLN A 301 11.54 -5.89 20.62
N ARG A 302 12.56 -5.07 20.90
CA ARG A 302 13.25 -5.07 22.20
C ARG A 302 12.89 -3.88 23.08
N LEU A 303 12.64 -2.71 22.50
CA LEU A 303 12.28 -1.51 23.23
C LEU A 303 10.76 -1.47 23.45
N SER A 304 10.33 -1.86 24.65
CA SER A 304 8.92 -1.81 25.07
C SER A 304 8.61 -0.52 25.83
N ALA A 305 7.31 -0.23 26.02
CA ALA A 305 6.85 0.87 26.87
C ALA A 305 7.49 0.86 28.26
N THR A 306 7.58 -0.31 28.91
CA THR A 306 8.22 -0.46 30.22
C THR A 306 9.70 -0.08 30.19
N ARG A 307 10.44 -0.46 29.14
CA ARG A 307 11.86 -0.10 28.97
C ARG A 307 12.05 1.40 28.68
N MET A 308 11.12 2.00 27.94
CA MET A 308 11.10 3.45 27.74
C MET A 308 10.88 4.18 29.08
N GLN A 309 9.92 3.73 29.89
CA GLN A 309 9.66 4.30 31.22
C GLN A 309 10.86 4.14 32.17
N GLU A 310 11.55 2.99 32.13
CA GLU A 310 12.80 2.75 32.85
C GLU A 310 13.88 3.77 32.46
N LEU A 311 14.05 3.99 31.15
CA LEU A 311 15.00 4.98 30.63
C LEU A 311 14.66 6.41 31.06
N CYS A 312 13.39 6.80 31.04
CA CYS A 312 12.94 8.10 31.55
C CYS A 312 13.24 8.28 33.04
N ARG A 313 12.99 7.24 33.87
CA ARG A 313 13.30 7.26 35.31
C ARG A 313 14.81 7.34 35.58
N ALA A 314 15.61 6.62 34.79
CA ALA A 314 17.07 6.67 34.91
C ALA A 314 17.60 8.08 34.65
N TRP A 315 17.12 8.75 33.59
CA TRP A 315 17.47 10.15 33.32
C TRP A 315 16.98 11.11 34.39
N GLU A 316 15.77 10.91 34.92
CA GLU A 316 15.26 11.74 36.02
C GLU A 316 16.16 11.66 37.25
N ALA A 317 16.59 10.45 37.63
CA ALA A 317 17.52 10.23 38.73
C ALA A 317 18.92 10.82 38.47
N ALA A 318 19.33 10.92 37.19
CA ALA A 318 20.62 11.47 36.78
C ALA A 318 20.70 13.00 36.89
N TRP A 319 19.57 13.72 36.88
CA TRP A 319 19.59 15.17 36.74
C TRP A 319 20.19 15.92 37.93
N ALA A 320 19.82 15.57 39.16
CA ALA A 320 20.37 16.26 40.33
C ALA A 320 21.89 16.03 40.51
N PRO A 321 22.42 14.80 40.35
CA PRO A 321 23.87 14.58 40.29
C PRO A 321 24.56 15.30 39.12
N ALA A 322 23.96 15.29 37.93
CA ALA A 322 24.52 15.97 36.75
C ALA A 322 24.62 17.49 36.97
N GLU A 323 23.62 18.11 37.58
CA GLU A 323 23.62 19.52 37.94
C GLU A 323 24.77 19.89 38.88
N ARG A 324 24.99 19.08 39.93
CA ARG A 324 26.11 19.27 40.87
C ARG A 324 27.47 19.20 40.14
N ARG A 325 27.66 18.17 39.29
CA ARG A 325 28.88 18.01 38.48
C ARG A 325 29.08 19.19 37.52
N MET A 326 28.01 19.65 36.88
CA MET A 326 28.04 20.76 35.93
C MET A 326 28.41 22.07 36.64
N ARG A 327 27.83 22.38 37.80
CA ARG A 327 28.21 23.55 38.61
C ARG A 327 29.67 23.54 39.01
N GLN A 328 30.16 22.39 39.50
CA GLN A 328 31.58 22.22 39.84
C GLN A 328 32.48 22.45 38.63
N ARG A 329 32.12 21.89 37.47
CA ARG A 329 32.88 22.04 36.23
C ARG A 329 32.85 23.47 35.70
N ALA A 330 31.70 24.14 35.74
CA ALA A 330 31.55 25.53 35.30
C ALA A 330 32.39 26.48 36.16
N ALA A 331 32.41 26.28 37.49
CA ALA A 331 33.26 27.04 38.40
C ALA A 331 34.75 26.81 38.10
N ALA A 332 35.17 25.55 37.89
CA ALA A 332 36.55 25.22 37.57
C ALA A 332 37.02 25.76 36.20
N LEU A 333 36.11 25.87 35.22
CA LEU A 333 36.42 26.36 33.88
C LEU A 333 36.16 27.86 33.69
N THR A 334 35.70 28.58 34.73
CA THR A 334 35.28 29.99 34.63
C THR A 334 34.30 30.25 33.47
N ALA A 335 33.42 29.29 33.21
CA ALA A 335 32.49 29.36 32.08
C ALA A 335 31.47 30.49 32.26
N GLN A 336 31.18 31.22 31.18
CA GLN A 336 30.18 32.30 31.20
C GLN A 336 28.74 31.77 31.23
N THR A 337 28.50 30.60 30.65
CA THR A 337 27.18 29.95 30.64
C THR A 337 26.87 29.38 32.01
N ARG A 338 25.67 29.69 32.53
CA ARG A 338 25.20 29.15 33.81
C ARG A 338 24.96 27.65 33.69
N ALA A 339 25.30 26.90 34.74
CA ALA A 339 25.17 25.43 34.75
C ALA A 339 23.71 24.98 34.51
N GLU A 340 22.75 25.77 34.99
CA GLU A 340 21.31 25.55 34.81
C GLU A 340 20.90 25.65 33.34
N GLU A 341 21.42 26.64 32.60
CA GLU A 341 21.13 26.84 31.19
C GLU A 341 21.70 25.70 30.34
N ALA A 342 22.95 25.29 30.62
CA ALA A 342 23.58 24.16 29.96
C ALA A 342 22.83 22.85 30.24
N LEU A 343 22.41 22.62 31.49
CA LEU A 343 21.64 21.43 31.85
C LEU A 343 20.24 21.43 31.22
N ALA A 344 19.58 22.58 31.13
CA ALA A 344 18.30 22.72 30.43
C ALA A 344 18.43 22.43 28.92
N ALA A 345 19.55 22.80 28.30
CA ALA A 345 19.83 22.42 26.92
C ALA A 345 20.03 20.90 26.78
N ILE A 346 20.80 20.27 27.68
CA ILE A 346 21.00 18.81 27.69
C ILE A 346 19.68 18.06 27.91
N ARG A 347 18.83 18.52 28.83
CA ARG A 347 17.51 17.91 29.07
C ARG A 347 16.64 17.91 27.82
N ARG A 348 16.64 19.00 27.05
CA ARG A 348 15.93 19.10 25.76
C ARG A 348 16.50 18.16 24.71
N VAL A 349 17.83 18.03 24.62
CA VAL A 349 18.47 17.06 23.72
C VAL A 349 18.07 15.64 24.08
N VAL A 350 18.14 15.28 25.36
CA VAL A 350 17.73 13.95 25.82
C VAL A 350 16.25 13.70 25.56
N ALA A 351 15.36 14.64 25.85
CA ALA A 351 13.93 14.49 25.56
C ALA A 351 13.65 14.24 24.07
N ARG A 352 14.33 14.97 23.18
CA ARG A 352 14.25 14.77 21.74
C ARG A 352 14.76 13.39 21.32
N GLU A 353 15.91 12.95 21.84
CA GLU A 353 16.44 11.62 21.54
C GLU A 353 15.51 10.49 22.04
N LEU A 354 14.87 10.68 23.20
CA LEU A 354 13.86 9.75 23.71
C LEU A 354 12.60 9.71 22.82
N ALA A 355 12.14 10.87 22.34
CA ALA A 355 11.06 10.97 21.37
C ALA A 355 11.41 10.25 20.06
N GLU A 356 12.61 10.46 19.53
CA GLU A 356 13.10 9.80 18.32
C GLU A 356 13.21 8.27 18.50
N LEU A 357 13.67 7.81 19.67
CA LEU A 357 13.72 6.38 20.01
C LEU A 357 12.31 5.77 20.08
N ALA A 358 11.37 6.46 20.73
CA ALA A 358 9.97 6.02 20.78
C ALA A 358 9.38 5.91 19.37
N ARG A 359 9.56 6.95 18.53
CA ARG A 359 9.11 6.96 17.13
C ARG A 359 9.72 5.81 16.33
N ALA A 360 11.03 5.61 16.42
CA ALA A 360 11.74 4.54 15.71
C ALA A 360 11.31 3.14 16.15
N ALA A 361 10.94 2.96 17.43
CA ALA A 361 10.39 1.73 17.98
C ALA A 361 8.86 1.60 17.82
N LYS A 362 8.20 2.60 17.21
CA LYS A 362 6.75 2.71 17.07
C LYS A 362 5.99 2.63 18.40
N LEU A 363 6.56 3.22 19.45
CA LEU A 363 5.93 3.31 20.76
C LEU A 363 4.93 4.49 20.80
N PRO A 364 3.68 4.25 21.23
CA PRO A 364 2.71 5.34 21.35
C PRO A 364 3.05 6.32 22.49
N LEU A 365 2.45 7.51 22.47
CA LEU A 365 2.63 8.56 23.48
C LEU A 365 2.32 8.07 24.91
N ASP A 366 1.41 7.11 25.04
CA ASP A 366 1.08 6.44 26.32
C ASP A 366 2.29 5.70 26.94
N SER A 367 3.31 5.38 26.15
CA SER A 367 4.55 4.79 26.63
C SER A 367 5.34 5.73 27.54
N PHE A 368 5.00 7.02 27.55
CA PHE A 368 5.53 8.02 28.46
C PHE A 368 4.63 8.27 29.70
N GLU A 369 3.59 7.46 29.95
CA GLU A 369 2.73 7.55 31.14
C GLU A 369 3.48 7.12 32.41
N VAL A 370 4.44 7.95 32.82
CA VAL A 370 5.15 7.86 34.07
C VAL A 370 5.30 9.28 34.62
N GLU A 371 5.04 9.45 35.91
CA GLU A 371 5.04 10.75 36.58
C GLU A 371 6.46 11.26 36.85
N VAL A 372 7.24 11.46 35.78
CA VAL A 372 8.56 12.12 35.83
C VAL A 372 8.65 13.23 34.78
N PRO A 373 9.22 14.41 35.14
CA PRO A 373 9.38 15.54 34.21
C PRO A 373 10.06 15.19 32.88
N THR A 374 11.06 14.30 32.92
CA THR A 374 11.76 13.84 31.71
C THR A 374 10.83 13.16 30.70
N ALA A 375 9.89 12.34 31.17
CA ALA A 375 8.93 11.66 30.30
C ALA A 375 7.91 12.64 29.71
N ALA A 376 7.44 13.61 30.51
CA ALA A 376 6.53 14.64 30.04
C ALA A 376 7.17 15.49 28.91
N LEU A 377 8.44 15.88 29.07
CA LEU A 377 9.17 16.64 28.06
C LEU A 377 9.38 15.81 26.77
N ALA A 378 9.74 14.53 26.89
CA ALA A 378 9.89 13.65 25.73
C ALA A 378 8.55 13.41 25.00
N ALA A 379 7.45 13.26 25.74
CA ALA A 379 6.11 13.15 25.16
C ALA A 379 5.68 14.43 24.44
N GLU A 380 6.03 15.61 24.97
CA GLU A 380 5.79 16.90 24.33
C GLU A 380 6.57 17.02 23.01
N GLU A 381 7.87 16.69 23.01
CA GLU A 381 8.71 16.68 21.81
C GLU A 381 8.15 15.72 20.74
N LEU A 382 7.79 14.49 21.10
CA LEU A 382 7.18 13.54 20.17
C LEU A 382 5.86 14.09 19.62
N ARG A 383 4.99 14.64 20.47
CA ARG A 383 3.71 15.22 20.03
C ARG A 383 3.93 16.39 19.07
N ALA A 384 4.87 17.29 19.37
CA ALA A 384 5.19 18.44 18.54
C ALA A 384 5.74 18.01 17.17
N GLU A 385 6.61 17.00 17.12
CA GLU A 385 7.14 16.46 15.86
C GLU A 385 6.05 15.83 14.99
N LEU A 386 5.16 15.03 15.59
CA LEU A 386 4.03 14.40 14.88
C LEU A 386 3.06 15.45 14.33
N LEU A 387 2.68 16.45 15.13
CA LEU A 387 1.82 17.55 14.69
C LEU A 387 2.47 18.36 13.57
N GLY A 388 3.70 18.83 13.79
CA GLY A 388 4.42 19.65 12.82
C GLY A 388 4.62 18.94 11.48
N GLY A 389 4.86 17.62 11.49
CA GLY A 389 4.96 16.80 10.28
C GLY A 389 3.67 16.73 9.47
N VAL A 390 2.51 16.61 10.14
CA VAL A 390 1.19 16.61 9.50
C VAL A 390 0.81 18.00 9.03
N GLU A 391 1.00 19.03 9.85
CA GLU A 391 0.71 20.43 9.53
C GLU A 391 1.48 20.89 8.29
N THR A 392 2.80 20.62 8.24
CA THR A 392 3.64 20.93 7.09
C THR A 392 3.11 20.27 5.82
N GLY A 393 2.78 18.97 5.88
CA GLY A 393 2.22 18.27 4.74
C GLY A 393 0.85 18.81 4.31
N SER A 394 0.02 19.21 5.27
CA SER A 394 -1.31 19.80 5.02
C SER A 394 -1.19 21.17 4.35
N GLU A 395 -0.25 22.00 4.82
CA GLU A 395 0.06 23.30 4.24
C GLU A 395 0.63 23.16 2.82
N GLU A 396 1.52 22.20 2.57
CA GLU A 396 2.03 21.89 1.23
C GLU A 396 0.89 21.57 0.25
N LEU A 397 -0.07 20.73 0.65
CA LEU A 397 -1.25 20.41 -0.17
C LEU A 397 -2.12 21.65 -0.41
N ARG A 398 -2.42 22.42 0.65
CA ARG A 398 -3.26 23.62 0.58
C ARG A 398 -2.64 24.69 -0.32
N ALA A 399 -1.36 25.01 -0.10
CA ALA A 399 -0.62 26.00 -0.88
C ALA A 399 -0.53 25.61 -2.35
N ARG A 400 -0.29 24.33 -2.65
CA ARG A 400 -0.27 23.82 -4.03
C ARG A 400 -1.62 23.96 -4.71
N THR A 401 -2.70 23.60 -4.01
CA THR A 401 -4.07 23.70 -4.51
C THR A 401 -4.44 25.15 -4.81
N ALA A 402 -4.15 26.06 -3.87
CA ALA A 402 -4.41 27.49 -4.03
C ALA A 402 -3.62 28.12 -5.19
N ALA A 403 -2.42 27.62 -5.48
CA ALA A 403 -1.56 28.10 -6.55
C ALA A 403 -1.79 27.41 -7.91
N ASP A 404 -2.79 26.51 -8.05
CA ASP A 404 -3.01 25.62 -9.21
C ASP A 404 -1.71 24.95 -9.71
N ARG A 405 -0.80 24.60 -8.79
CA ARG A 405 0.49 24.02 -9.17
C ARG A 405 0.33 22.52 -9.42
N ARG A 406 0.20 22.15 -10.69
CA ARG A 406 -0.05 20.77 -11.13
C ARG A 406 1.21 19.93 -11.13
N LEU A 407 1.13 18.73 -10.57
CA LEU A 407 2.12 17.67 -10.77
C LEU A 407 1.59 16.58 -11.72
N PRO A 408 2.47 15.82 -12.38
CA PRO A 408 2.10 14.58 -13.04
C PRO A 408 1.34 13.64 -12.09
N PRO A 409 0.38 12.82 -12.57
CA PRO A 409 -0.42 11.94 -11.71
C PRO A 409 0.38 11.02 -10.78
N ALA A 410 1.55 10.56 -11.23
CA ALA A 410 2.50 9.78 -10.42
C ALA A 410 2.93 10.51 -9.15
N GLU A 411 3.29 11.77 -9.33
CA GLU A 411 3.81 12.64 -8.29
C GLU A 411 2.69 13.14 -7.38
N GLU A 412 1.48 13.36 -7.92
CA GLU A 412 0.30 13.61 -7.10
C GLU A 412 0.00 12.42 -6.18
N SER A 413 0.04 11.19 -6.72
CA SER A 413 -0.14 9.98 -5.92
C SER A 413 0.97 9.82 -4.87
N ARG A 414 2.22 10.12 -5.22
CA ARG A 414 3.36 10.08 -4.28
C ARG A 414 3.20 11.12 -3.16
N ALA A 415 2.86 12.36 -3.50
CA ALA A 415 2.64 13.43 -2.53
C ALA A 415 1.49 13.09 -1.57
N TRP A 416 0.39 12.58 -2.11
CA TRP A 416 -0.73 12.08 -1.32
C TRP A 416 -0.32 10.96 -0.37
N ASN A 417 0.35 9.93 -0.86
CA ASN A 417 0.78 8.80 -0.04
C ASN A 417 1.79 9.22 1.03
N GLN A 418 2.68 10.17 0.74
CA GLN A 418 3.60 10.73 1.71
C GLN A 418 2.86 11.45 2.84
N PHE A 419 1.90 12.33 2.50
CA PHE A 419 1.05 12.99 3.49
C PHE A 419 0.28 11.98 4.33
N ARG A 420 -0.41 11.04 3.68
CA ARG A 420 -1.22 10.01 4.34
C ARG A 420 -0.39 9.19 5.34
N ARG A 421 0.83 8.78 4.98
CA ARG A 421 1.72 8.04 5.90
C ARG A 421 2.12 8.86 7.12
N ARG A 422 2.43 10.16 6.95
CA ARG A 422 2.74 11.05 8.08
C ARG A 422 1.54 11.14 9.03
N TYR A 423 0.33 11.27 8.48
CA TYR A 423 -0.90 11.27 9.27
C TYR A 423 -1.14 9.93 9.98
N GLU A 424 -1.04 8.80 9.26
CA GLU A 424 -1.22 7.46 9.82
C GLU A 424 -0.21 7.16 10.93
N GLU A 425 1.04 7.58 10.78
CA GLU A 425 2.07 7.49 11.82
C GLU A 425 1.70 8.36 13.04
N ALA A 426 1.28 9.62 12.82
CA ALA A 426 0.85 10.50 13.89
C ALA A 426 -0.36 9.94 14.65
N VAL A 427 -1.33 9.32 13.96
CA VAL A 427 -2.48 8.65 14.61
C VAL A 427 -2.04 7.40 15.37
N LEU A 428 -1.16 6.59 14.78
CA LEU A 428 -0.65 5.37 15.42
C LEU A 428 0.08 5.69 16.73
N LEU A 429 0.96 6.68 16.72
CA LEU A 429 1.79 7.03 17.87
C LEU A 429 1.09 7.99 18.82
N GLY A 430 0.29 8.92 18.30
CA GLY A 430 -0.40 9.93 19.09
C GLY A 430 -1.74 9.47 19.68
N GLY A 431 -2.28 8.36 19.19
CA GLY A 431 -3.57 7.83 19.59
C GLY A 431 -4.75 8.74 19.21
N MET A 432 -5.89 8.48 19.86
CA MET A 432 -7.15 9.12 19.49
C MET A 432 -7.18 10.62 19.81
N ALA A 433 -6.55 11.05 20.90
CA ALA A 433 -6.47 12.46 21.27
C ALA A 433 -5.80 13.30 20.17
N LEU A 434 -4.69 12.80 19.60
CA LEU A 434 -4.01 13.50 18.52
C LEU A 434 -4.82 13.46 17.21
N ARG A 435 -5.46 12.32 16.93
CA ARG A 435 -6.35 12.18 15.77
C ARG A 435 -7.48 13.21 15.78
N TYR A 436 -8.14 13.38 16.93
CA TYR A 436 -9.18 14.40 17.14
C TYR A 436 -8.67 15.82 16.89
N LEU A 437 -7.49 16.15 17.43
CA LEU A 437 -6.90 17.47 17.29
C LEU A 437 -6.57 17.81 15.83
N MET A 438 -6.01 16.86 15.07
CA MET A 438 -5.55 17.09 13.70
C MET A 438 -6.68 17.06 12.67
N PHE A 439 -7.72 16.24 12.89
CA PHE A 439 -8.70 15.92 11.87
C PHE A 439 -9.39 17.14 11.23
N PRO A 440 -9.84 18.19 11.96
CA PRO A 440 -10.52 19.31 11.32
C PRO A 440 -9.69 20.03 10.25
N GLN A 441 -8.40 20.26 10.51
CA GLN A 441 -7.48 20.88 9.54
C GLN A 441 -7.20 19.93 8.36
N VAL A 442 -6.90 18.67 8.67
CA VAL A 442 -6.62 17.63 7.67
C VAL A 442 -7.81 17.43 6.74
N HIS A 443 -9.02 17.32 7.28
CA HIS A 443 -10.25 17.19 6.52
C HIS A 443 -10.43 18.37 5.58
N ARG A 444 -10.31 19.61 6.07
CA ARG A 444 -10.44 20.81 5.24
C ARG A 444 -9.46 20.81 4.07
N ASP A 445 -8.17 20.58 4.34
CA ASP A 445 -7.12 20.72 3.35
C ASP A 445 -7.11 19.58 2.33
N VAL A 446 -7.27 18.33 2.79
CA VAL A 446 -7.35 17.16 1.91
C VAL A 446 -8.64 17.15 1.11
N CYS A 447 -9.77 17.56 1.71
CA CYS A 447 -11.03 17.69 0.96
C CYS A 447 -10.90 18.74 -0.14
N GLY A 448 -10.33 19.91 0.17
CA GLY A 448 -10.04 20.95 -0.83
C GLY A 448 -9.16 20.46 -1.97
N TYR A 449 -8.08 19.75 -1.63
CA TYR A 449 -7.18 19.15 -2.63
C TYR A 449 -7.86 18.05 -3.47
N ALA A 450 -8.66 17.18 -2.86
CA ALA A 450 -9.41 16.14 -3.56
C ALA A 450 -10.47 16.74 -4.49
N VAL A 451 -11.15 17.80 -4.07
CA VAL A 451 -12.11 18.57 -4.88
C VAL A 451 -11.42 19.23 -6.07
N TRP A 452 -10.24 19.83 -5.90
CA TRP A 452 -9.45 20.39 -7.01
C TRP A 452 -9.03 19.33 -8.03
N LEU A 453 -8.51 18.19 -7.56
CA LEU A 453 -8.20 17.05 -8.43
C LEU A 453 -9.45 16.57 -9.20
N TRP A 454 -10.61 16.56 -8.54
CA TRP A 454 -11.87 16.13 -9.14
C TRP A 454 -12.44 17.13 -10.15
N ASN A 455 -12.64 18.38 -9.74
CA ASN A 455 -13.36 19.40 -10.51
C ASN A 455 -12.49 20.01 -11.61
N ASP A 456 -11.29 20.44 -11.27
CA ASP A 456 -10.43 21.19 -12.19
C ASP A 456 -9.62 20.25 -13.08
N ARG A 457 -9.11 19.16 -12.49
CA ARG A 457 -8.21 18.24 -13.21
C ARG A 457 -8.87 16.99 -13.76
N LYS A 458 -10.09 16.67 -13.32
CA LYS A 458 -10.81 15.44 -13.71
C LYS A 458 -10.03 14.15 -13.38
N GLU A 459 -9.18 14.20 -12.36
CA GLU A 459 -8.33 13.09 -11.88
C GLU A 459 -9.11 12.22 -10.88
N TYR A 460 -10.25 11.69 -11.32
CA TYR A 460 -11.21 10.96 -10.47
C TYR A 460 -10.63 9.72 -9.79
N GLY A 461 -9.61 9.12 -10.41
CA GLY A 461 -8.86 8.00 -9.87
C GLY A 461 -8.05 8.40 -8.63
N LEU A 462 -7.52 9.62 -8.56
CA LEU A 462 -6.73 10.07 -7.41
C LEU A 462 -7.59 10.63 -6.29
N SER A 463 -8.60 11.45 -6.62
CA SER A 463 -9.48 12.07 -5.62
C SER A 463 -10.44 11.08 -4.96
N GLY A 464 -10.82 10.01 -5.67
CA GLY A 464 -11.70 8.96 -5.14
C GLY A 464 -11.25 8.33 -3.83
N PRO A 465 -10.05 7.70 -3.81
CA PRO A 465 -9.48 7.14 -2.59
C PRO A 465 -9.31 8.17 -1.48
N MET A 466 -9.07 9.45 -1.80
CA MET A 466 -8.99 10.52 -0.79
C MET A 466 -10.34 10.76 -0.11
N PHE A 467 -11.44 10.83 -0.86
CA PHE A 467 -12.77 10.96 -0.27
C PHE A 467 -13.17 9.74 0.58
N GLN A 468 -12.82 8.54 0.13
CA GLN A 468 -13.06 7.31 0.91
C GLN A 468 -12.23 7.28 2.20
N TRP A 469 -10.97 7.71 2.12
CA TRP A 469 -10.11 7.85 3.28
C TRP A 469 -10.66 8.91 4.26
N LEU A 470 -11.07 10.09 3.76
CA LEU A 470 -11.68 11.12 4.58
C LEU A 470 -12.98 10.65 5.25
N LEU A 471 -13.80 9.84 4.57
CA LEU A 471 -14.98 9.24 5.16
C LEU A 471 -14.62 8.30 6.32
N ALA A 472 -13.66 7.40 6.11
CA ALA A 472 -13.21 6.48 7.16
C ALA A 472 -12.63 7.23 8.37
N GLU A 473 -11.87 8.31 8.13
CA GLU A 473 -11.34 9.17 9.19
C GLU A 473 -12.46 9.90 9.94
N ALA A 474 -13.43 10.47 9.22
CA ALA A 474 -14.59 11.14 9.80
C ALA A 474 -15.41 10.19 10.69
N GLU A 475 -15.63 8.96 10.23
CA GLU A 475 -16.32 7.91 11.00
C GLU A 475 -15.54 7.52 12.26
N ALA A 476 -14.22 7.44 12.16
CA ALA A 476 -13.38 7.06 13.29
C ALA A 476 -13.27 8.14 14.37
N VAL A 477 -13.34 9.42 14.01
CA VAL A 477 -13.44 10.51 15.00
C VAL A 477 -14.90 10.76 15.42
N GLY A 478 -15.89 10.37 14.63
CA GLY A 478 -17.30 10.61 14.92
C GLY A 478 -17.78 12.03 14.55
N ASP A 479 -17.16 12.65 13.53
CA ASP A 479 -17.58 13.96 13.00
C ASP A 479 -18.75 13.79 12.02
N LEU A 480 -19.98 14.00 12.52
CA LEU A 480 -21.21 13.75 11.76
C LEU A 480 -21.34 14.61 10.49
N GLU A 481 -20.87 15.86 10.53
CA GLU A 481 -20.94 16.77 9.39
C GLU A 481 -19.98 16.31 8.28
N ALA A 482 -18.74 15.98 8.65
CA ALA A 482 -17.77 15.41 7.72
C ALA A 482 -18.24 14.07 7.15
N ILE A 483 -18.84 13.19 7.98
CA ILE A 483 -19.42 11.93 7.51
C ILE A 483 -20.50 12.17 6.45
N GLU A 484 -21.44 13.08 6.68
CA GLU A 484 -22.50 13.38 5.72
C GLU A 484 -21.93 13.92 4.40
N LEU A 485 -20.99 14.87 4.49
CA LEU A 485 -20.32 15.45 3.34
C LEU A 485 -19.58 14.38 2.52
N GLN A 486 -18.77 13.55 3.18
CA GLN A 486 -17.99 12.55 2.47
C GLN A 486 -18.84 11.40 1.93
N ARG A 487 -19.96 11.06 2.57
CA ARG A 487 -20.94 10.14 1.98
C ARG A 487 -21.55 10.69 0.70
N LYS A 488 -21.78 12.00 0.60
CA LYS A 488 -22.20 12.64 -0.66
C LYS A 488 -21.10 12.56 -1.71
N ASN A 489 -19.84 12.87 -1.35
CA ASN A 489 -18.70 12.82 -2.29
C ASN A 489 -18.39 11.40 -2.79
N VAL A 490 -18.45 10.40 -1.90
CA VAL A 490 -18.28 8.99 -2.26
C VAL A 490 -19.52 8.47 -3.03
N GLY A 491 -20.72 8.85 -2.59
CA GLY A 491 -22.00 8.40 -3.12
C GLY A 491 -22.34 8.99 -4.48
N ALA A 492 -21.87 10.19 -4.82
CA ALA A 492 -21.98 10.79 -6.16
C ALA A 492 -21.29 9.96 -7.27
N LYS A 493 -20.60 8.87 -6.91
CA LYS A 493 -20.03 7.87 -7.83
C LYS A 493 -20.95 6.69 -8.14
N ARG A 494 -22.06 6.50 -7.40
CA ARG A 494 -23.09 5.51 -7.74
C ARG A 494 -24.08 6.14 -8.71
#